data_AF-A0A8B8GR19-F1
#
_entry.id   AF-A0A8B8GR19-F1
#
_cell.length_a   1.000
_cell.length_b   1.000
_cell.length_c   1.000
_cell.angle_alpha   90.00
_cell.angle_beta   90.00
_cell.angle_gamma   90.00
#
_symmetry.space_group_name_H-M   'P 1'
#
loop_
_entity.id
_entity.type
_entity.pdbx_description
1 polymer ?
#
loop_
_entity_poly.entity_id
_entity_poly.type
_entity_poly.pdbx_seq_one_letter_code
_entity_poly.pdbx_strand_id
1 'polypeptide(L)'
;MWSLSVVFNNFVFYEYIALVTCVRIMVRKINDELSKGSVSIGELGTLHTVVLDGLEHMNRFVLGLPMIVNIIANNMSSVIYLLYHYVIFKGLFIASEVNLFVPVLDVALKLFDTVLLFWFCRAVEIEVNRTTLVLQQKLIMETDQKVRRKLAFFSLRRLHADFNFMLCGIYKINYRQLLSLLSKMRFFDQ
;
A
#
# COMPACT_ATOMS: atom_id res chain seq x y z
N MET A 1 8.47 28.39 -6.13
CA MET A 1 7.93 27.65 -4.95
C MET A 1 7.09 26.44 -5.35
N TRP A 2 6.18 26.56 -6.33
CA TRP A 2 5.35 25.43 -6.80
C TRP A 2 6.15 24.22 -7.35
N SER A 3 7.20 24.44 -8.12
CA SER A 3 8.02 23.35 -8.69
C SER A 3 8.80 22.53 -7.65
N LEU A 4 9.36 23.19 -6.63
CA LEU A 4 10.10 22.53 -5.54
C LEU A 4 9.20 21.62 -4.70
N SER A 5 7.96 22.05 -4.43
CA SER A 5 7.00 21.22 -3.69
C SER A 5 6.61 19.96 -4.47
N VAL A 6 6.48 20.06 -5.79
CA VAL A 6 6.14 18.91 -6.65
C VAL A 6 7.29 17.91 -6.71
N VAL A 7 8.52 18.38 -6.89
CA VAL A 7 9.71 17.51 -6.93
C VAL A 7 9.91 16.80 -5.59
N PHE A 8 9.72 17.51 -4.48
CA PHE A 8 9.81 16.93 -3.14
C PHE A 8 8.72 15.86 -2.91
N ASN A 9 7.48 16.14 -3.31
CA ASN A 9 6.38 15.18 -3.18
C ASN A 9 6.62 13.89 -3.99
N ASN A 10 7.14 14.02 -5.21
CA ASN A 10 7.50 12.87 -6.03
C ASN A 10 8.65 12.06 -5.41
N PHE A 11 9.65 12.75 -4.83
CA PHE A 11 10.74 12.07 -4.15
C PHE A 11 10.24 11.23 -2.97
N VAL A 12 9.41 11.81 -2.10
CA VAL A 12 8.81 11.11 -0.95
C VAL A 12 7.94 9.94 -1.40
N PHE A 13 7.23 10.07 -2.53
CA PHE A 13 6.44 8.98 -3.10
C PHE A 13 7.29 7.78 -3.52
N TYR A 14 8.35 8.03 -4.29
CA TYR A 14 9.22 6.96 -4.76
C TYR A 14 10.03 6.33 -3.62
N GLU A 15 10.47 7.13 -2.64
CA GLU A 15 11.11 6.62 -1.42
C GLU A 15 10.19 5.66 -0.67
N TYR A 16 8.92 6.03 -0.51
CA TYR A 16 7.92 5.18 0.11
C TYR A 16 7.70 3.87 -0.67
N ILE A 17 7.56 3.94 -2.00
CA ILE A 17 7.41 2.73 -2.83
C ILE A 17 8.63 1.82 -2.71
N ALA A 18 9.84 2.39 -2.69
CA ALA A 18 11.07 1.63 -2.52
C ALA A 18 11.09 0.92 -1.16
N LEU A 19 10.72 1.62 -0.08
CA LEU A 19 10.64 1.04 1.27
C LEU A 19 9.62 -0.09 1.37
N VAL A 20 8.40 0.11 0.86
CA VAL A 20 7.35 -0.92 0.82
C VAL A 20 7.81 -2.13 0.00
N THR A 21 8.52 -1.90 -1.10
CA THR A 21 9.09 -2.97 -1.93
C THR A 21 10.22 -3.73 -1.20
N CYS A 22 11.08 -3.03 -0.47
CA CYS A 22 12.10 -3.66 0.38
C CYS A 22 11.47 -4.54 1.45
N VAL A 23 10.42 -4.07 2.13
CA VAL A 23 9.69 -4.89 3.11
C VAL A 23 9.09 -6.13 2.46
N ARG A 24 8.49 -6.00 1.26
CA ARG A 24 7.99 -7.15 0.50
C ARG A 24 9.08 -8.18 0.24
N ILE A 25 10.26 -7.75 -0.20
CA ILE A 25 11.39 -8.63 -0.50
C ILE A 25 11.87 -9.32 0.78
N MET A 26 11.95 -8.61 1.91
CA MET A 26 12.32 -9.19 3.20
C MET A 26 11.32 -10.26 3.66
N VAL A 27 10.02 -9.97 3.61
CA VAL A 27 8.96 -10.94 3.96
C VAL A 27 9.01 -12.16 3.04
N ARG A 28 9.26 -11.97 1.74
CA ARG A 28 9.40 -13.06 0.77
C ARG A 28 10.62 -13.95 1.08
N LYS A 29 11.77 -13.36 1.40
CA LYS A 29 12.96 -14.13 1.82
C LYS A 29 12.69 -14.93 3.09
N ILE A 30 12.01 -14.33 4.07
CA ILE A 30 11.58 -15.02 5.28
C ILE A 30 10.65 -16.20 4.94
N ASN A 31 9.68 -16.01 4.05
CA ASN A 31 8.80 -17.07 3.55
C ASN A 31 9.58 -18.24 2.94
N ASP A 32 10.57 -17.94 2.11
CA ASP A 32 11.37 -18.93 1.41
C ASP A 32 12.26 -19.73 2.39
N GLU A 33 12.89 -19.06 3.36
CA GLU A 33 13.68 -19.72 4.41
C GLU A 33 12.80 -20.53 5.37
N LEU A 34 11.59 -20.06 5.67
CA LEU A 34 10.62 -20.80 6.46
C LEU A 34 10.23 -22.10 5.76
N SER A 35 9.99 -22.06 4.45
CA SER A 35 9.67 -23.21 3.63
C SER A 35 10.81 -24.24 3.59
N LYS A 36 12.06 -23.79 3.45
CA LYS A 36 13.24 -24.67 3.39
C LYS A 36 13.63 -25.29 4.74
N GLY A 37 13.30 -24.64 5.86
CA GLY A 37 13.63 -25.12 7.21
C GLY A 37 15.12 -25.04 7.58
N SER A 38 15.88 -24.22 6.86
CA SER A 38 17.32 -23.95 7.06
C SER A 38 17.62 -23.17 8.35
N VAL A 39 16.68 -22.34 8.83
CA VAL A 39 16.89 -21.39 9.93
C VAL A 39 15.94 -21.67 11.10
N SER A 40 16.38 -21.32 12.31
CA SER A 40 15.57 -21.51 13.51
C SER A 40 14.26 -20.70 13.44
N ILE A 41 13.13 -21.36 13.72
CA ILE A 41 11.79 -20.74 13.60
C ILE A 41 11.61 -19.58 14.59
N GLY A 42 12.31 -19.62 15.73
CA GLY A 42 12.29 -18.54 16.71
C GLY A 42 12.88 -17.24 16.14
N GLU A 43 14.09 -17.31 15.57
CA GLU A 43 14.76 -16.15 14.97
C GLU A 43 13.96 -15.61 13.77
N LEU A 44 13.47 -16.52 12.92
CA LEU A 44 12.69 -16.15 11.75
C LEU A 44 11.37 -15.46 12.12
N GLY A 45 10.72 -15.94 13.17
CA GLY A 45 9.51 -15.33 13.71
C GLY A 45 9.77 -13.95 14.30
N THR A 46 10.87 -13.78 15.05
CA THR A 46 11.26 -12.46 15.59
C THR A 46 11.61 -11.47 14.50
N LEU A 47 12.34 -11.90 13.46
CA LEU A 47 12.68 -11.05 12.32
C LEU A 47 11.42 -10.61 11.57
N HIS A 48 10.48 -11.53 11.35
CA HIS A 48 9.19 -11.20 10.71
C HIS A 48 8.40 -10.17 11.52
N THR A 49 8.31 -10.32 12.84
CA THR A 49 7.62 -9.34 13.69
C THR A 49 8.31 -7.98 13.66
N VAL A 50 9.64 -7.93 13.73
CA VAL A 50 10.40 -6.66 13.67
C VAL A 50 10.17 -5.95 12.34
N VAL A 51 10.16 -6.68 11.22
CA VAL A 51 9.91 -6.10 9.90
C VAL A 51 8.49 -5.54 9.79
N LEU A 52 7.49 -6.25 10.33
CA LEU A 52 6.10 -5.76 10.31
C LEU A 52 5.87 -4.58 11.26
N ASP A 53 6.38 -4.66 12.48
CA ASP A 53 6.30 -3.57 13.47
C ASP A 53 7.01 -2.31 12.95
N GLY A 54 8.15 -2.48 12.27
CA GLY A 54 8.87 -1.40 11.59
C GLY A 54 8.06 -0.76 10.46
N LEU A 55 7.40 -1.57 9.63
CA LEU A 55 6.50 -1.08 8.59
C LEU A 55 5.31 -0.32 9.18
N GLU A 56 4.70 -0.83 10.25
CA GLU A 56 3.60 -0.15 10.94
C GLU A 56 4.06 1.20 11.53
N HIS A 57 5.23 1.22 12.18
CA HIS A 57 5.79 2.44 12.75
C HIS A 57 6.09 3.49 11.66
N MET A 58 6.71 3.08 10.56
CA MET A 58 6.95 3.95 9.41
C MET A 58 5.66 4.49 8.80
N ASN A 59 4.67 3.62 8.60
CA ASN A 59 3.36 4.00 8.08
C ASN A 59 2.60 4.93 9.02
N ARG A 60 2.82 4.82 10.34
CA ARG A 60 2.13 5.64 11.32
C ARG A 60 2.76 7.02 11.50
N PHE A 61 4.08 7.08 11.65
CA PHE A 61 4.78 8.26 12.14
C PHE A 61 5.59 9.00 11.07
N VAL A 62 6.14 8.30 10.08
CA VAL A 62 7.12 8.90 9.16
C VAL A 62 6.51 9.23 7.81
N LEU A 63 5.82 8.27 7.20
CA LEU A 63 5.41 8.37 5.79
C LEU A 63 3.89 8.38 5.59
N GLY A 64 3.10 8.00 6.59
CA GLY A 64 1.63 7.94 6.46
C GLY A 64 0.98 9.30 6.19
N LEU A 65 1.38 10.32 6.93
CA LEU A 65 0.75 11.64 6.88
C LEU A 65 1.12 12.38 5.57
N PRO A 66 2.39 12.39 5.15
CA PRO A 66 2.76 12.84 3.81
C PRO A 66 1.98 12.12 2.71
N MET A 67 1.76 10.80 2.84
CA MET A 67 1.03 10.04 1.83
C MET A 67 -0.45 10.43 1.73
N ILE A 68 -1.12 10.58 2.87
CA ILE A 68 -2.53 10.95 2.91
C ILE A 68 -2.71 12.38 2.39
N VAL A 69 -1.89 13.33 2.87
CA VAL A 69 -2.06 14.75 2.54
C VAL A 69 -1.57 15.06 1.12
N ASN A 70 -0.35 14.68 0.76
CA ASN A 70 0.26 15.11 -0.49
C ASN A 70 -0.10 14.25 -1.70
N ILE A 71 -0.53 13.00 -1.49
CA ILE A 71 -0.87 12.11 -2.59
C ILE A 71 -2.37 11.94 -2.66
N ILE A 72 -3.01 11.44 -1.60
CA ILE A 72 -4.46 11.18 -1.65
C ILE A 72 -5.23 12.50 -1.72
N ALA A 73 -5.06 13.41 -0.76
CA ALA A 73 -5.86 14.63 -0.70
C ALA A 73 -5.53 15.60 -1.85
N ASN A 74 -4.25 15.77 -2.17
CA ASN A 74 -3.84 16.64 -3.28
C ASN A 74 -4.27 16.11 -4.67
N ASN A 75 -4.13 14.80 -4.92
CA ASN A 75 -4.59 14.22 -6.20
C ASN A 75 -6.11 14.31 -6.31
N MET A 76 -6.85 14.01 -5.23
CA MET A 76 -8.31 14.15 -5.22
C MET A 76 -8.75 15.61 -5.40
N SER A 77 -8.09 16.55 -4.72
CA SER A 77 -8.38 17.99 -4.86
C SER A 77 -8.11 18.48 -6.29
N SER A 78 -6.99 18.05 -6.90
CA SER A 78 -6.66 18.38 -8.29
C SER A 78 -7.70 17.84 -9.27
N VAL A 79 -8.13 16.59 -9.08
CA VAL A 79 -9.16 15.96 -9.92
C VAL A 79 -10.50 16.70 -9.79
N ILE A 80 -10.92 17.04 -8.57
CA ILE A 80 -12.15 17.80 -8.32
C ILE A 80 -12.07 19.20 -8.94
N TYR A 81 -10.94 19.89 -8.77
CA TYR A 81 -10.72 21.22 -9.34
C TYR A 81 -10.83 21.20 -10.87
N LEU A 82 -10.20 20.22 -11.52
CA LEU A 82 -10.23 20.08 -12.98
C LEU A 82 -11.64 19.69 -13.48
N LEU A 83 -12.33 18.78 -12.81
CA LEU A 83 -13.74 18.46 -13.13
C LEU A 83 -14.64 19.69 -12.99
N TYR A 84 -14.50 20.45 -11.90
CA TYR A 84 -15.28 21.65 -11.66
C TYR A 84 -15.08 22.70 -12.76
N HIS A 85 -13.82 22.97 -13.13
CA HIS A 85 -13.49 24.04 -14.06
C HIS A 85 -13.72 23.66 -15.53
N TYR A 86 -13.39 22.42 -15.93
CA TYR A 86 -13.44 21.99 -17.33
C TYR A 86 -14.71 21.23 -17.73
N VAL A 87 -15.43 20.63 -16.77
CA VAL A 87 -16.67 19.88 -17.06
C VAL A 87 -17.91 20.66 -16.65
N ILE A 88 -17.95 21.18 -15.42
CA ILE A 88 -19.17 21.80 -14.86
C ILE A 88 -19.33 23.27 -15.29
N PHE A 89 -18.25 24.07 -15.24
CA PHE A 89 -18.28 25.51 -15.54
C PHE A 89 -17.55 25.88 -16.84
N LYS A 90 -17.81 25.16 -17.93
CA LYS A 90 -17.19 25.38 -19.26
C LYS A 90 -17.27 26.83 -19.79
N GLY A 91 -18.25 27.63 -19.34
CA GLY A 91 -18.54 28.95 -19.93
C GLY A 91 -18.13 30.18 -19.12
N LEU A 92 -17.74 30.05 -17.84
CA LEU A 92 -17.53 31.21 -16.95
C LEU A 92 -16.06 31.66 -16.84
N PHE A 93 -15.12 30.80 -17.22
CA PHE A 93 -13.68 31.03 -17.02
C PHE A 93 -12.81 30.78 -18.26
N ILE A 94 -13.39 30.29 -19.36
CA ILE A 94 -12.63 29.93 -20.57
C ILE A 94 -12.82 31.03 -21.61
N ALA A 95 -11.93 32.01 -21.60
CA ALA A 95 -11.73 32.96 -22.69
C ALA A 95 -10.42 32.62 -23.43
N SER A 96 -10.27 31.39 -23.93
CA SER A 96 -9.17 31.01 -24.85
C SER A 96 -9.33 29.57 -25.32
N GLU A 97 -8.80 29.24 -26.49
CA GLU A 97 -8.55 27.87 -26.97
C GLU A 97 -7.53 27.16 -26.08
N VAL A 98 -7.94 26.74 -24.88
CA VAL A 98 -7.06 26.04 -23.95
C VAL A 98 -6.96 24.57 -24.37
N ASN A 99 -5.74 24.13 -24.69
CA ASN A 99 -5.44 22.74 -25.01
C ASN A 99 -5.86 21.80 -23.87
N LEU A 100 -6.98 21.10 -24.05
CA LEU A 100 -7.53 20.09 -23.12
C LEU A 100 -6.56 18.93 -22.85
N PHE A 101 -5.55 18.75 -23.70
CA PHE A 101 -4.56 17.67 -23.57
C PHE A 101 -3.77 17.73 -22.25
N VAL A 102 -3.33 18.93 -21.84
CA VAL A 102 -2.48 19.10 -20.64
C VAL A 102 -3.22 18.74 -19.33
N PRO A 103 -4.43 19.25 -19.04
CA PRO A 103 -5.14 18.89 -17.82
C PRO A 103 -5.59 17.43 -17.79
N VAL A 104 -5.96 16.86 -18.94
CA VAL A 104 -6.31 15.43 -19.03
C VAL A 104 -5.11 14.54 -18.71
N LEU A 105 -3.94 14.88 -19.24
CA LEU A 105 -2.71 14.13 -18.99
C LEU A 105 -2.26 14.25 -17.51
N ASP A 106 -2.40 15.44 -16.90
CA ASP A 106 -2.11 15.64 -15.46
C ASP A 106 -3.02 14.77 -14.56
N VAL A 107 -4.32 14.71 -14.85
CA VAL A 107 -5.27 13.83 -14.14
C VAL A 107 -4.90 12.36 -14.31
N ALA A 108 -4.56 11.94 -15.54
CA ALA A 108 -4.21 10.56 -15.83
C ALA A 108 -2.97 10.12 -15.04
N LEU A 109 -1.93 10.96 -14.95
CA LEU A 109 -0.73 10.69 -14.18
C LEU A 109 -1.04 10.57 -12.67
N LYS A 110 -1.82 11.49 -12.10
CA LYS A 110 -2.20 11.45 -10.68
C LYS A 110 -3.05 10.23 -10.31
N LEU A 111 -3.95 9.82 -11.21
CA LEU A 111 -4.72 8.58 -11.05
C LEU A 111 -3.81 7.36 -11.12
N PHE A 112 -2.85 7.34 -12.05
CA PHE A 112 -1.88 6.27 -12.17
C PHE A 112 -1.04 6.11 -10.90
N ASP A 113 -0.53 7.20 -10.32
CA ASP A 113 0.24 7.17 -9.07
C ASP A 113 -0.58 6.61 -7.91
N THR A 114 -1.85 6.99 -7.82
CA THR A 114 -2.77 6.47 -6.80
C THR A 114 -3.00 4.97 -6.98
N VAL A 115 -3.22 4.50 -8.22
CA VAL A 115 -3.39 3.07 -8.52
C VAL A 115 -2.11 2.29 -8.18
N LEU A 116 -0.95 2.84 -8.55
CA LEU A 116 0.35 2.23 -8.30
C LEU A 116 0.60 2.05 -6.80
N LEU A 117 0.31 3.08 -6.00
CA LEU A 117 0.37 3.00 -4.53
C LEU A 117 -0.45 1.84 -3.97
N PHE A 118 -1.72 1.77 -4.37
CA PHE A 118 -2.64 0.73 -3.91
C PHE A 118 -2.16 -0.66 -4.33
N TRP A 119 -1.59 -0.79 -5.53
CA TRP A 119 -1.06 -2.05 -6.04
C TRP A 119 0.12 -2.56 -5.21
N PHE A 120 1.10 -1.69 -4.89
CA PHE A 120 2.24 -2.06 -4.06
C PHE A 120 1.83 -2.45 -2.64
N CYS A 121 0.96 -1.67 -2.00
CA CYS A 121 0.49 -1.96 -0.64
C CYS A 121 -0.22 -3.33 -0.59
N ARG A 122 -1.06 -3.62 -1.60
CA ARG A 122 -1.72 -4.93 -1.74
C ARG A 122 -0.70 -6.05 -1.94
N ALA A 123 0.33 -5.82 -2.74
CA ALA A 123 1.35 -6.84 -2.99
C ALA A 123 2.10 -7.23 -1.71
N VAL A 124 2.32 -6.28 -0.79
CA VAL A 124 2.87 -6.56 0.55
C VAL A 124 1.86 -7.32 1.39
N GLU A 125 0.61 -6.87 1.46
CA GLU A 125 -0.44 -7.55 2.23
C GLU A 125 -0.62 -9.01 1.80
N ILE A 126 -0.57 -9.30 0.49
CA ILE A 126 -0.62 -10.67 -0.03
C ILE A 126 0.59 -11.49 0.41
N GLU A 127 1.80 -10.94 0.30
CA GLU A 127 3.03 -11.66 0.68
C GLU A 127 3.11 -11.90 2.19
N VAL A 128 2.63 -10.93 2.98
CA VAL A 128 2.39 -11.14 4.40
C VAL A 128 1.35 -12.23 4.56
N ASN A 129 0.13 -12.16 4.03
CA ASN A 129 -0.85 -13.24 4.23
C ASN A 129 -0.38 -14.64 3.77
N ARG A 130 0.54 -14.72 2.80
CA ARG A 130 1.20 -15.96 2.40
C ARG A 130 2.05 -16.58 3.51
N THR A 131 2.71 -15.81 4.38
CA THR A 131 3.43 -16.38 5.54
C THR A 131 2.47 -17.17 6.45
N THR A 132 1.18 -16.86 6.52
CA THR A 132 0.18 -17.67 7.26
C THR A 132 0.04 -19.06 6.67
N LEU A 133 -0.05 -19.14 5.34
CA LEU A 133 -0.23 -20.40 4.62
C LEU A 133 1.02 -21.29 4.73
N VAL A 134 2.21 -20.70 4.57
CA VAL A 134 3.49 -21.43 4.69
C VAL A 134 3.65 -21.99 6.12
N LEU A 135 3.26 -21.22 7.14
CA LEU A 135 3.27 -21.69 8.52
C LEU A 135 2.32 -22.86 8.76
N GLN A 136 1.09 -22.79 8.22
CA GLN A 136 0.11 -23.86 8.37
C GLN A 136 0.56 -25.16 7.69
N GLN A 137 1.10 -25.06 6.47
CA GLN A 137 1.67 -26.23 5.77
C GLN A 137 2.81 -26.86 6.59
N LYS A 138 3.72 -26.03 7.12
CA LYS A 138 4.84 -26.51 7.92
C LYS A 138 4.38 -27.13 9.25
N LEU A 139 3.39 -26.54 9.91
CA LEU A 139 2.81 -27.09 11.15
C LEU A 139 2.29 -28.53 10.96
N ILE A 140 1.70 -28.83 9.80
CA ILE A 140 1.16 -30.15 9.47
C ILE A 140 2.28 -31.17 9.21
N MET A 141 3.37 -30.74 8.58
CA MET A 141 4.49 -31.62 8.20
C MET A 141 5.51 -31.83 9.33
N GLU A 142 5.54 -30.97 10.34
CA GLU A 142 6.57 -31.00 11.39
C GLU A 142 6.30 -32.09 12.44
N THR A 143 7.21 -33.06 12.52
CA THR A 143 7.13 -34.18 13.47
C THR A 143 7.69 -33.83 14.86
N ASP A 144 8.63 -32.87 14.96
CA ASP A 144 9.23 -32.47 16.23
C ASP A 144 8.27 -31.63 17.07
N GLN A 145 7.92 -32.13 18.26
CA GLN A 145 6.97 -31.49 19.17
C GLN A 145 7.45 -30.13 19.71
N LYS A 146 8.77 -29.90 19.87
CA LYS A 146 9.30 -28.60 20.32
C LYS A 146 9.17 -27.55 19.23
N VAL A 147 9.49 -27.91 17.99
CA VAL A 147 9.39 -27.04 16.81
C VAL A 147 7.92 -26.74 16.51
N ARG A 148 7.05 -27.76 16.59
CA ARG A 148 5.60 -27.63 16.42
C ARG A 148 4.97 -26.66 17.42
N ARG A 149 5.40 -26.68 18.69
CA ARG A 149 4.94 -25.71 19.71
C ARG A 149 5.32 -24.26 19.35
N LYS A 150 6.55 -24.03 18.87
CA LYS A 150 7.00 -22.70 18.43
C LYS A 150 6.23 -22.21 17.20
N LEU A 151 6.00 -23.09 16.22
CA LEU A 151 5.17 -22.82 15.04
C LEU A 151 3.72 -22.49 15.43
N ALA A 152 3.12 -23.28 16.32
CA ALA A 152 1.75 -23.06 16.79
C ALA A 152 1.63 -21.69 17.47
N PHE A 153 2.58 -21.34 18.35
CA PHE A 153 2.59 -20.03 19.01
C PHE A 153 2.72 -18.88 18.01
N PHE A 154 3.61 -19.01 17.02
CA PHE A 154 3.79 -17.98 16.00
C PHE A 154 2.55 -17.83 15.09
N SER A 155 1.92 -18.94 14.70
CA SER A 155 0.65 -18.94 13.95
C SER A 155 -0.47 -18.29 14.76
N LEU A 156 -0.56 -18.59 16.06
CA LEU A 156 -1.60 -18.05 16.94
C LEU A 156 -1.41 -16.55 17.18
N ARG A 157 -0.18 -16.09 17.40
CA ARG A 157 0.15 -14.66 17.51
C ARG A 157 -0.26 -13.89 16.27
N ARG A 158 -0.06 -14.50 15.11
CA ARG A 158 -0.39 -13.93 13.82
C ARG A 158 -1.90 -13.89 13.54
N LEU A 159 -2.64 -14.91 13.96
CA LEU A 159 -4.10 -14.93 13.86
C LEU A 159 -4.74 -13.81 14.69
N HIS A 160 -4.14 -13.47 15.84
CA HIS A 160 -4.62 -12.37 16.68
C HIS A 160 -4.15 -10.98 16.22
N ALA A 161 -3.21 -10.92 15.29
CA ALA A 161 -2.65 -9.68 14.74
C ALA A 161 -2.82 -9.68 13.21
N ASP A 162 -4.07 -9.62 12.75
CA ASP A 162 -4.39 -9.51 11.34
C ASP A 162 -3.71 -8.27 10.75
N PHE A 163 -2.71 -8.51 9.89
CA PHE A 163 -1.96 -7.44 9.27
C PHE A 163 -2.84 -6.74 8.23
N ASN A 164 -3.26 -5.52 8.57
CA ASN A 164 -3.97 -4.64 7.68
C ASN A 164 -3.07 -3.46 7.34
N PHE A 165 -2.86 -3.21 6.05
CA PHE A 165 -2.03 -2.09 5.62
C PHE A 165 -2.74 -0.76 5.93
N MET A 166 -2.37 -0.12 7.04
CA MET A 166 -2.93 1.14 7.52
C MET A 166 -1.93 2.28 7.40
N LEU A 167 -2.31 3.35 6.69
CA LEU A 167 -1.59 4.63 6.67
C LEU A 167 -2.03 5.46 7.89
N CYS A 168 -1.06 6.02 8.63
CA CYS A 168 -1.28 6.79 9.87
C CYS A 168 -2.06 6.06 10.98
N GLY A 169 -2.35 4.76 10.84
CA GLY A 169 -3.28 4.06 11.74
C GLY A 169 -4.75 4.50 11.61
N ILE A 170 -5.08 5.34 10.62
CA ILE A 170 -6.43 5.89 10.43
C ILE A 170 -7.03 5.39 9.12
N TYR A 171 -6.23 5.33 8.05
CA TYR A 171 -6.70 4.95 6.73
C TYR A 171 -6.23 3.55 6.35
N LYS A 172 -7.14 2.58 6.36
CA LYS A 172 -6.88 1.25 5.82
C LYS A 172 -6.89 1.34 4.29
N ILE A 173 -5.75 1.06 3.66
CA ILE A 173 -5.68 0.96 2.20
C ILE A 173 -6.41 -0.33 1.80
N ASN A 174 -7.68 -0.22 1.46
CA ASN A 174 -8.46 -1.36 1.01
C ASN A 174 -8.70 -1.26 -0.50
N TYR A 175 -8.09 -2.16 -1.27
CA TYR A 175 -8.31 -2.23 -2.72
C TYR A 175 -9.79 -2.40 -3.10
N ARG A 176 -10.61 -3.04 -2.25
CA ARG A 176 -12.07 -3.12 -2.49
C ARG A 176 -12.74 -1.76 -2.48
N GLN A 177 -12.24 -0.80 -1.69
CA GLN A 177 -12.76 0.57 -1.71
C GLN A 177 -12.39 1.28 -3.02
N LEU A 178 -11.15 1.11 -3.50
CA LEU A 178 -10.73 1.64 -4.80
C LEU A 178 -11.57 1.04 -5.95
N LEU A 179 -11.76 -0.28 -5.94
CA LEU A 179 -12.56 -0.99 -6.93
C LEU A 179 -14.05 -0.57 -6.85
N SER A 180 -14.58 -0.38 -5.64
CA SER A 180 -15.93 0.12 -5.42
C SER A 180 -16.09 1.54 -5.95
N LEU A 181 -15.13 2.43 -5.70
CA LEU A 181 -15.11 3.79 -6.24
C LEU A 181 -15.06 3.79 -7.77
N LEU A 182 -14.18 2.97 -8.36
CA LEU A 182 -14.09 2.81 -9.82
C LEU A 182 -15.38 2.23 -10.41
N SER A 183 -16.01 1.25 -9.75
CA SER A 183 -17.30 0.70 -10.18
C SER A 183 -18.43 1.71 -10.10
N LYS A 184 -18.43 2.60 -9.10
CA LYS A 184 -19.41 3.68 -8.95
C LYS A 184 -19.24 4.76 -10.01
N MET A 185 -18.01 5.05 -10.44
CA MET A 185 -17.77 5.96 -11.56
C MET A 185 -18.28 5.41 -12.89
N ARG A 186 -18.20 4.09 -13.12
CA ARG A 186 -18.78 3.48 -14.34
C ARG A 186 -20.31 3.58 -14.43
N PHE A 187 -21.00 3.78 -13.32
CA PHE A 187 -22.45 3.98 -13.30
C PHE A 187 -22.88 5.41 -13.66
N PHE A 188 -21.95 6.37 -13.74
CA PHE A 188 -22.26 7.73 -14.18
C PHE A 188 -22.20 7.91 -15.72
N ASP A 189 -21.82 6.85 -16.46
CA ASP A 189 -21.78 6.81 -17.92
C ASP A 189 -23.02 6.14 -18.56
N GLN A 190 -24.07 5.84 -17.78
CA GLN A 190 -25.39 5.37 -18.26
C GLN A 190 -26.48 6.41 -17.95
#